data_AF-A0A9W7B1J9-F1
#
_entry.id   AF-A0A9W7B1J9-F1
#
_cell.length_a   1.000
_cell.length_b   1.000
_cell.length_c   1.000
_cell.angle_alpha   90.00
_cell.angle_beta   90.00
_cell.angle_gamma   90.00
#
_symmetry.space_group_name_H-M   'P 1'
#
loop_
_entity.id
_entity.type
_entity.pdbx_description
1 polymer ?
#
loop_
_entity_poly.entity_id
_entity_poly.type
_entity_poly.pdbx_seq_one_letter_code
_entity_poly.pdbx_strand_id
1 'polypeptide(L)'
;MVSSLKQLKLMNKHSFIGISSLARSSSRTSTLSTLSTPSTLSTLFSGPVRAPIRIPIRAAHTVRVVLKENNDSKVGKGLAGDIVTVKAGYMRNYLYQQKIAVYATPHNIKTYARSTDSEEDLKALKEAEEEEKKAMEGGRALTGAEIGQHAVLEKYMKGKVLKIKRQAVDNESDKILKADSVNDGVLRKKLSKQMKLVLEDTESLEIPKDVDLSALGDFECKIVLESGLKVPLNVSVVRR
;
A
#
# COMPACT_ATOMS: atom_id res chain seq x y z
N MET A 1 -36.87 36.74 20.51
CA MET A 1 -35.90 36.49 21.59
C MET A 1 -35.71 34.99 21.77
N VAL A 2 -34.80 34.34 21.03
CA VAL A 2 -34.08 33.14 21.48
C VAL A 2 -32.83 33.06 20.63
N SER A 3 -31.69 33.44 21.20
CA SER A 3 -30.37 33.32 20.59
C SER A 3 -29.44 32.77 21.67
N SER A 4 -28.68 31.74 21.30
CA SER A 4 -27.42 31.29 21.91
C SER A 4 -27.42 29.79 22.26
N LEU A 5 -26.98 28.98 21.31
CA LEU A 5 -26.41 27.66 21.55
C LEU A 5 -25.29 27.48 20.53
N LYS A 6 -24.07 27.84 20.94
CA LYS A 6 -22.85 27.63 20.18
C LYS A 6 -21.71 27.29 21.15
N GLN A 7 -21.00 26.23 20.78
CA GLN A 7 -19.59 25.91 21.09
C GLN A 7 -19.32 25.10 22.37
N LEU A 8 -19.37 23.77 22.23
CA LEU A 8 -18.53 22.84 23.00
C LEU A 8 -17.21 22.66 22.22
N LYS A 9 -16.12 23.19 22.78
CA LYS A 9 -14.75 23.04 22.28
C LYS A 9 -13.98 22.13 23.24
N LEU A 10 -13.98 20.83 22.98
CA LEU A 10 -13.09 19.88 23.65
C LEU A 10 -11.77 19.81 22.89
N MET A 11 -10.73 20.42 23.49
CA MET A 11 -9.34 20.33 23.04
C MET A 11 -8.70 19.11 23.71
N ASN A 12 -8.46 18.05 22.93
CA ASN A 12 -7.70 16.88 23.39
C ASN A 12 -6.20 17.14 23.13
N LYS A 13 -5.48 17.55 24.17
CA LYS A 13 -4.01 17.60 24.20
C LYS A 13 -3.52 16.27 24.76
N HIS A 14 -3.04 15.36 23.91
CA HIS A 14 -2.23 14.24 24.38
C HIS A 14 -0.75 14.51 24.09
N SER A 15 -0.03 14.49 25.20
CA SER A 15 1.39 14.63 25.40
C SER A 15 2.20 13.61 24.63
N PHE A 16 3.17 14.12 23.87
CA PHE A 16 4.35 13.42 23.37
C PHE A 16 5.10 12.76 24.54
N ILE A 17 5.23 11.42 24.52
CA ILE A 17 6.13 10.69 25.41
C ILE A 17 7.43 10.48 24.64
N GLY A 18 8.43 11.29 24.98
CA GLY A 18 9.82 11.08 24.57
C GLY A 18 10.45 9.99 25.42
N ILE A 19 11.04 8.99 24.78
CA ILE A 19 11.83 7.93 25.43
C ILE A 19 13.29 8.18 25.08
N SER A 20 14.04 8.74 26.02
CA SER A 20 15.50 8.84 25.99
C SER A 20 16.09 7.58 26.64
N SER A 21 16.75 6.72 25.86
CA SER A 21 17.52 5.59 26.38
C SER A 21 18.99 5.98 26.50
N LEU A 22 19.43 6.30 27.73
CA LEU A 22 20.83 6.44 28.07
C LEU A 22 21.54 5.08 28.01
N ALA A 23 22.67 5.08 27.30
CA ALA A 23 23.61 3.97 27.21
C ALA A 23 24.20 3.62 28.59
N ARG A 24 24.12 2.35 28.98
CA ARG A 24 24.90 1.77 30.08
C ARG A 24 26.18 1.14 29.52
N SER A 25 27.29 1.85 29.58
CA SER A 25 28.63 1.29 29.43
C SER A 25 29.06 0.69 30.77
N SER A 26 29.13 -0.64 30.85
CA SER A 26 29.70 -1.37 31.98
C SER A 26 31.08 -1.89 31.58
N SER A 27 32.11 -1.07 31.81
CA SER A 27 33.50 -1.50 31.83
C SER A 27 33.77 -2.33 33.08
N ARG A 28 33.87 -3.66 32.92
CA ARG A 28 34.46 -4.54 33.95
C ARG A 28 35.95 -4.70 33.65
N THR A 29 36.74 -3.85 34.28
CA THR A 29 38.17 -4.06 34.49
C THR A 29 38.34 -4.89 35.76
N SER A 30 38.75 -6.15 35.63
CA SER A 30 39.23 -6.95 36.76
C SER A 30 40.75 -7.05 36.69
N THR A 31 41.39 -6.26 37.55
CA THR A 31 42.80 -6.34 37.93
C THR A 31 43.00 -7.47 38.94
N LEU A 32 43.76 -8.50 38.63
CA LEU A 32 44.41 -9.38 39.61
C LEU A 32 45.72 -9.92 39.00
N SER A 33 46.85 -9.37 39.46
CA SER A 33 47.86 -10.01 40.31
C SER A 33 48.97 -10.72 39.54
N THR A 34 50.09 -9.99 39.42
CA THR A 34 51.45 -10.50 39.23
C THR A 34 51.86 -11.39 40.41
N LEU A 35 52.36 -12.60 40.15
CA LEU A 35 53.31 -13.29 41.04
C LEU A 35 54.10 -14.35 40.27
N SER A 36 55.42 -14.12 40.26
CA SER A 36 56.57 -15.02 40.08
C SER A 36 56.36 -16.48 39.64
N THR A 37 57.05 -16.85 38.56
CA THR A 37 57.64 -18.20 38.38
C THR A 37 58.92 -18.31 39.24
N PRO A 38 59.41 -19.51 39.63
CA PRO A 38 60.17 -20.33 38.69
C PRO A 38 60.00 -21.86 38.80
N SER A 39 60.00 -22.49 37.62
CA SER A 39 60.60 -23.79 37.27
C SER A 39 60.62 -24.94 38.29
N THR A 40 59.84 -25.99 38.00
CA THR A 40 60.30 -27.38 38.18
C THR A 40 59.67 -28.28 37.11
N LEU A 41 60.57 -28.89 36.33
CA LEU A 41 60.48 -30.14 35.56
C LEU A 41 59.11 -30.85 35.55
N SER A 42 58.41 -30.78 34.42
CA SER A 42 57.50 -31.85 33.99
C SER A 42 57.88 -32.30 32.57
N THR A 43 58.70 -33.34 32.56
CA THR A 43 58.59 -34.51 31.69
C THR A 43 57.97 -34.31 30.31
N LEU A 44 58.86 -34.46 29.32
CA LEU A 44 58.61 -34.85 27.94
C LEU A 44 57.57 -35.98 27.85
N PHE A 45 56.30 -35.62 27.69
CA PHE A 45 55.34 -36.45 26.98
C PHE A 45 55.05 -35.76 25.65
N SER A 46 56.02 -35.84 24.75
CA SER A 46 55.80 -35.69 23.31
C SER A 46 55.02 -36.92 22.84
N GLY A 47 53.75 -37.01 23.24
CA GLY A 47 52.78 -37.83 22.53
C GLY A 47 52.46 -37.15 21.20
N PRO A 48 52.09 -37.89 20.14
CA PRO A 48 51.61 -37.27 18.93
C PRO A 48 50.42 -36.37 19.29
N VAL A 49 50.57 -35.05 19.05
CA VAL A 49 49.48 -34.09 19.19
C VAL A 49 48.40 -34.54 18.22
N ARG A 50 47.38 -35.21 18.75
CA ARG A 50 46.24 -35.71 17.99
C ARG A 50 45.61 -34.48 17.32
N ALA A 51 45.75 -34.37 16.01
CA ALA A 51 45.15 -33.27 15.26
C ALA A 51 43.68 -33.13 15.68
N PRO A 52 43.17 -31.90 15.93
CA PRO A 52 41.77 -31.73 16.26
C PRO A 52 40.96 -32.30 15.10
N ILE A 53 40.20 -33.35 15.39
CA ILE A 53 39.32 -33.97 14.42
C ILE A 53 38.34 -32.87 13.98
N ARG A 54 38.52 -32.35 12.77
CA ARG A 54 37.58 -31.41 12.14
C ARG A 54 36.35 -32.23 11.77
N ILE A 55 35.45 -32.44 12.73
CA ILE A 55 34.16 -33.05 12.46
C ILE A 55 33.44 -32.09 11.51
N PRO A 56 33.02 -32.54 10.30
CA PRO A 56 32.24 -31.68 9.41
C PRO A 56 30.96 -31.28 10.15
N ILE A 57 30.77 -29.96 10.31
CA ILE A 57 29.56 -29.42 10.92
C ILE A 57 28.39 -29.83 10.03
N ARG A 58 27.57 -30.75 10.50
CA ARG A 58 26.37 -31.18 9.78
C ARG A 58 25.45 -29.98 9.63
N ALA A 59 24.82 -29.84 8.47
CA ALA A 59 23.81 -28.83 8.24
C ALA A 59 22.75 -28.87 9.36
N ALA A 60 22.37 -27.70 9.88
CA ALA A 60 21.43 -27.61 10.97
C ALA A 60 20.05 -28.12 10.52
N HIS A 61 19.49 -29.06 11.29
CA HIS A 61 18.16 -29.61 11.03
C HIS A 61 17.08 -28.52 11.12
N THR A 62 16.16 -28.47 10.15
CA THR A 62 15.01 -27.56 10.12
C THR A 62 13.69 -28.30 10.30
N VAL A 63 12.68 -27.64 10.86
CA VAL A 63 11.36 -28.21 11.17
C VAL A 63 10.26 -27.23 10.80
N ARG A 64 9.11 -27.75 10.36
CA ARG A 64 7.89 -26.98 10.10
C ARG A 64 7.08 -26.78 11.38
N VAL A 65 6.65 -25.56 11.63
CA VAL A 65 5.91 -25.17 12.84
C VAL A 65 4.75 -24.25 12.47
N VAL A 66 3.70 -24.26 13.30
CA VAL A 66 2.55 -23.35 13.21
C VAL A 66 2.67 -22.33 14.34
N LEU A 67 2.58 -21.04 14.02
CA LEU A 67 2.64 -19.97 15.01
C LEU A 67 1.29 -19.81 15.72
N LYS A 68 1.29 -19.67 17.04
CA LYS A 68 0.10 -19.39 17.86
C LYS A 68 -0.10 -17.90 18.09
N GLU A 69 1.01 -17.18 18.23
CA GLU A 69 1.04 -15.76 18.53
C GLU A 69 1.88 -15.04 17.47
N ASN A 70 1.61 -13.75 17.28
CA ASN A 70 2.40 -12.91 16.39
C ASN A 70 3.82 -12.78 16.94
N ASN A 71 4.83 -13.09 16.11
CA ASN A 71 6.22 -12.95 16.52
C ASN A 71 6.98 -12.08 15.50
N ASP A 72 7.44 -10.92 15.98
CA ASP A 72 8.24 -9.97 15.18
C ASP A 72 9.75 -10.26 15.22
N SER A 73 10.16 -11.34 15.91
CA SER A 73 11.58 -11.70 16.01
C SER A 73 12.15 -12.13 14.66
N LYS A 74 13.35 -11.63 14.36
CA LYS A 74 14.10 -11.67 13.07
C LYS A 74 14.19 -13.00 12.29
N VAL A 75 13.71 -14.13 12.80
CA VAL A 75 13.85 -15.46 12.18
C VAL A 75 12.57 -15.95 11.49
N GLY A 76 11.44 -15.25 11.68
CA GLY A 76 10.22 -15.48 10.90
C GLY A 76 9.14 -14.50 11.29
N LYS A 77 9.01 -13.40 10.54
CA LYS A 77 7.87 -12.49 10.65
C LYS A 77 6.64 -13.23 10.12
N GLY A 78 5.90 -13.84 11.02
CA GLY A 78 4.68 -14.57 10.70
C GLY A 78 3.57 -14.14 11.63
N LEU A 79 2.36 -14.09 11.09
CA LEU A 79 1.16 -13.88 11.88
C LEU A 79 0.79 -15.19 12.60
N ALA A 80 -0.03 -15.06 13.64
CA ALA A 80 -0.66 -16.20 14.26
C ALA A 80 -1.40 -17.03 13.20
N GLY A 81 -1.09 -18.33 13.17
CA GLY A 81 -1.63 -19.31 12.24
C GLY A 81 -0.79 -19.58 10.99
N ASP A 82 0.33 -18.88 10.80
CA ASP A 82 1.22 -19.15 9.68
C ASP A 82 2.08 -20.40 9.89
N ILE A 83 2.36 -21.11 8.80
CA ILE A 83 3.25 -22.29 8.78
C ILE A 83 4.66 -21.84 8.35
N VAL A 84 5.62 -21.87 9.28
CA VAL A 84 6.99 -21.40 9.07
C VAL A 84 8.00 -22.54 9.21
N THR A 85 9.08 -22.50 8.44
CA THR A 85 10.21 -23.45 8.58
C THR A 85 11.32 -22.81 9.41
N VAL A 86 11.62 -23.40 10.57
CA VAL A 86 12.60 -22.88 11.54
C VAL A 86 13.69 -23.89 11.85
N LYS A 87 14.82 -23.45 12.42
CA LYS A 87 15.87 -24.36 12.93
C LYS A 87 15.32 -25.17 14.11
N ALA A 88 15.65 -26.46 14.17
CA ALA A 88 15.17 -27.37 15.22
C ALA A 88 15.55 -26.92 16.64
N GLY A 89 16.78 -26.40 16.81
CA GLY A 89 17.22 -25.86 18.10
C GLY A 89 16.44 -24.62 18.52
N TYR A 90 16.07 -23.76 17.57
CA TYR A 90 15.26 -22.57 17.87
C TYR A 90 13.84 -22.95 18.26
N MET A 91 13.24 -23.93 17.58
CA MET A 91 11.93 -24.47 17.97
C MET A 91 11.97 -25.04 19.40
N ARG A 92 12.93 -25.93 19.71
CA ARG A 92 12.99 -26.61 21.01
C ARG A 92 13.31 -25.66 22.17
N ASN A 93 14.26 -24.76 22.00
CA ASN A 93 14.80 -23.95 23.10
C ASN A 93 14.00 -22.67 23.33
N TYR A 94 13.36 -22.12 22.30
CA TYR A 94 12.70 -20.83 22.39
C TYR A 94 11.19 -20.93 22.12
N LEU A 95 10.79 -21.28 20.90
CA LEU A 95 9.38 -21.21 20.50
C LEU A 95 8.48 -22.17 21.30
N TYR A 96 8.97 -23.38 21.59
CA TYR A 96 8.23 -24.39 22.34
C TYR A 96 8.10 -24.04 23.83
N GLN A 97 9.20 -23.61 24.46
CA GLN A 97 9.19 -23.23 25.88
C GLN A 97 8.31 -22.01 26.14
N GLN A 98 8.30 -21.06 25.22
CA GLN A 98 7.46 -19.85 25.30
C GLN A 98 6.03 -20.07 24.79
N LYS A 99 5.68 -21.27 24.30
CA LYS A 99 4.37 -21.62 23.72
C LYS A 99 3.93 -20.77 22.51
N ILE A 100 4.88 -20.09 21.86
CA ILE A 100 4.65 -19.23 20.69
C ILE A 100 4.34 -20.05 19.43
N ALA A 101 4.86 -21.28 19.32
CA ALA A 101 4.64 -22.14 18.16
C ALA A 101 4.45 -23.60 18.55
N VAL A 102 3.81 -24.37 17.66
CA VAL A 102 3.61 -25.82 17.79
C VAL A 102 4.12 -26.53 16.53
N TYR A 103 4.58 -27.77 16.67
CA TYR A 103 4.96 -28.58 15.51
C TYR A 103 3.80 -28.72 14.52
N ALA A 104 4.10 -28.60 13.22
CA ALA A 104 3.14 -28.72 12.13
C ALA A 104 2.73 -30.19 11.89
N THR A 105 1.94 -30.74 12.81
CA THR A 105 1.22 -32.01 12.63
C THR A 105 -0.10 -31.74 11.91
N PRO A 106 -0.68 -32.73 11.18
CA PRO A 106 -1.94 -32.52 10.48
C PRO A 106 -3.08 -32.10 11.43
N HIS A 107 -3.05 -32.53 12.68
CA HIS A 107 -3.99 -32.10 13.71
C HIS A 107 -3.78 -30.62 14.07
N ASN A 108 -2.54 -30.23 14.38
CA ASN A 108 -2.23 -28.85 14.78
C ASN A 108 -2.43 -27.85 13.65
N ILE A 109 -2.20 -28.25 12.40
CA ILE A 109 -2.49 -27.41 11.24
C ILE A 109 -3.99 -27.11 11.17
N LYS A 110 -4.87 -28.11 11.36
CA LYS A 110 -6.33 -27.87 11.34
C LYS A 110 -6.81 -26.98 12.48
N THR A 111 -6.19 -27.10 13.66
CA THR A 111 -6.60 -26.36 14.85
C THR A 111 -6.09 -24.92 14.86
N TYR A 112 -4.87 -24.69 14.37
CA TYR A 112 -4.17 -23.43 14.55
C TYR A 112 -3.84 -22.70 13.24
N ALA A 113 -3.95 -23.34 12.08
CA ALA A 113 -3.74 -22.61 10.84
C ALA A 113 -4.82 -21.55 10.68
N ARG A 114 -4.40 -20.37 10.23
CA ARG A 114 -5.33 -19.33 9.81
C ARG A 114 -6.15 -19.91 8.66
N SER A 115 -7.47 -20.00 8.84
CA SER A 115 -8.39 -20.38 7.77
C SER A 115 -8.13 -19.44 6.59
N THR A 116 -7.45 -19.91 5.55
CA THR A 116 -7.40 -19.21 4.25
C THR A 116 -8.78 -19.16 3.59
N ASP A 117 -9.74 -19.84 4.21
CA ASP A 117 -11.12 -20.01 3.79
C ASP A 117 -12.04 -19.13 4.66
N SER A 118 -11.69 -17.86 4.86
CA SER A 118 -12.73 -16.86 5.14
C SER A 118 -13.60 -16.80 3.88
N GLU A 119 -14.63 -17.65 3.82
CA GLU A 119 -15.62 -17.63 2.75
C GLU A 119 -16.20 -16.23 2.53
N GLU A 120 -16.16 -15.38 3.55
CA GLU A 120 -16.56 -13.97 3.52
C GLU A 120 -15.65 -13.11 2.62
N ASP A 121 -14.34 -13.33 2.62
CA ASP A 121 -13.39 -12.60 1.76
C ASP A 121 -13.55 -13.06 0.29
N LEU A 122 -13.76 -14.36 0.08
CA LEU A 122 -14.01 -14.92 -1.25
C LEU A 122 -15.40 -14.53 -1.80
N LYS A 123 -16.41 -14.37 -0.93
CA LYS A 123 -17.74 -13.87 -1.32
C LYS A 123 -17.69 -12.38 -1.64
N ALA A 124 -17.03 -11.56 -0.83
CA ALA A 124 -16.87 -10.13 -1.10
C ALA A 124 -16.11 -9.86 -2.42
N LEU A 125 -15.09 -10.66 -2.73
CA LEU A 125 -14.37 -10.56 -4.01
C LEU A 125 -15.25 -10.98 -5.20
N LYS A 126 -16.06 -12.04 -5.05
CA LYS A 126 -16.99 -12.49 -6.10
C LYS A 126 -18.14 -11.52 -6.32
N GLU A 127 -18.69 -10.93 -5.25
CA GLU A 127 -19.74 -9.93 -5.33
C GLU A 127 -19.21 -8.65 -6.01
N ALA A 128 -18.00 -8.20 -5.68
CA ALA A 128 -17.36 -7.08 -6.37
C ALA A 128 -17.11 -7.37 -7.87
N GLU A 129 -16.61 -8.56 -8.21
CA GLU A 129 -16.43 -8.98 -9.60
C GLU A 129 -17.76 -9.10 -10.38
N GLU A 130 -18.83 -9.55 -9.72
CA GLU A 130 -20.15 -9.64 -10.32
C GLU A 130 -20.80 -8.27 -10.52
N GLU A 131 -20.59 -7.31 -9.61
CA GLU A 131 -21.03 -5.93 -9.78
C GLU A 131 -20.30 -5.23 -10.94
N GLU A 132 -18.98 -5.42 -11.05
CA GLU A 132 -18.20 -4.91 -12.19
C GLU A 132 -18.64 -5.53 -13.52
N LYS A 133 -18.91 -6.84 -13.55
CA LYS A 133 -19.40 -7.53 -14.75
C LYS A 133 -20.82 -7.10 -15.12
N LYS A 134 -21.73 -6.93 -14.16
CA LYS A 134 -23.10 -6.43 -14.42
C LYS A 134 -23.09 -4.98 -14.92
N ALA A 135 -22.20 -4.14 -14.41
CA ALA A 135 -21.99 -2.78 -14.92
C ALA A 135 -21.46 -2.78 -16.36
N MET A 136 -20.68 -3.80 -16.74
CA MET A 136 -20.15 -3.98 -18.09
C MET A 136 -21.18 -4.64 -19.04
N GLU A 137 -21.98 -5.58 -18.56
CA GLU A 137 -23.02 -6.33 -19.31
C GLU A 137 -24.29 -5.52 -19.59
N GLY A 138 -24.57 -4.48 -18.79
CA GLY A 138 -25.60 -3.48 -19.14
C GLY A 138 -25.27 -2.64 -20.39
N GLY A 139 -24.04 -2.77 -20.92
CA GLY A 139 -23.59 -2.12 -22.14
C GLY A 139 -23.97 -2.91 -23.40
N ARG A 140 -24.43 -2.18 -24.43
CA ARG A 140 -24.64 -2.72 -25.78
C ARG A 140 -23.35 -3.42 -26.25
N ALA A 141 -23.45 -4.63 -26.81
CA ALA A 141 -22.28 -5.31 -27.36
C ALA A 141 -21.63 -4.43 -28.46
N LEU A 142 -20.40 -4.00 -28.20
CA LEU A 142 -19.67 -3.11 -29.08
C LEU A 142 -19.30 -3.82 -30.38
N THR A 143 -19.50 -3.15 -31.50
CA THR A 143 -19.00 -3.61 -32.78
C THR A 143 -17.49 -3.39 -32.86
N GLY A 144 -16.77 -4.24 -33.60
CA GLY A 144 -15.31 -4.11 -33.75
C GLY A 144 -14.86 -2.75 -34.34
N ALA A 145 -15.74 -2.09 -35.10
CA ALA A 145 -15.50 -0.76 -35.64
C ALA A 145 -15.49 0.34 -34.56
N GLU A 146 -16.45 0.31 -33.62
CA GLU A 146 -16.54 1.27 -32.51
C GLU A 146 -15.33 1.18 -31.58
N ILE A 147 -14.84 -0.04 -31.33
CA ILE A 147 -13.62 -0.30 -30.55
C ILE A 147 -12.39 0.30 -31.25
N GLY A 148 -12.29 0.14 -32.57
CA GLY A 148 -11.20 0.71 -33.36
C GLY A 148 -11.21 2.25 -33.33
N GLN A 149 -12.38 2.87 -33.49
CA GLN A 149 -12.53 4.33 -33.43
C GLN A 149 -12.16 4.89 -32.04
N HIS A 150 -12.56 4.21 -30.98
CA HIS A 150 -12.20 4.56 -29.60
C HIS A 150 -10.69 4.55 -29.38
N ALA A 151 -10.00 3.48 -29.78
CA ALA A 151 -8.55 3.38 -29.62
C ALA A 151 -7.80 4.49 -30.38
N VAL A 152 -8.28 4.85 -31.57
CA VAL A 152 -7.73 5.97 -32.35
C VAL A 152 -7.94 7.30 -31.63
N LEU A 153 -9.14 7.53 -31.10
CA LEU A 153 -9.48 8.76 -30.39
C LEU A 153 -8.69 8.89 -29.07
N GLU A 154 -8.53 7.81 -28.32
CA GLU A 154 -7.73 7.76 -27.09
C GLU A 154 -6.27 8.13 -27.36
N LYS A 155 -5.67 7.55 -28.41
CA LYS A 155 -4.31 7.90 -28.84
C LYS A 155 -4.21 9.37 -29.25
N TYR A 156 -5.23 9.91 -29.91
CA TYR A 156 -5.27 11.31 -30.32
C TYR A 156 -5.45 12.28 -29.14
N MET A 157 -6.15 11.88 -28.08
CA MET A 157 -6.34 12.67 -26.85
C MET A 157 -5.13 12.65 -25.93
N LYS A 158 -4.36 11.56 -25.92
CA LYS A 158 -3.20 11.41 -25.04
C LYS A 158 -2.22 12.57 -25.18
N GLY A 159 -1.94 13.24 -24.06
CA GLY A 159 -0.98 14.35 -23.97
C GLY A 159 -1.49 15.70 -24.45
N LYS A 160 -2.73 15.80 -24.94
CA LYS A 160 -3.35 17.08 -25.26
C LYS A 160 -4.17 17.59 -24.08
N VAL A 161 -4.20 18.91 -23.95
CA VAL A 161 -4.90 19.60 -22.87
C VAL A 161 -5.78 20.69 -23.46
N LEU A 162 -7.06 20.66 -23.11
CA LEU A 162 -8.04 21.68 -23.47
C LEU A 162 -7.84 22.90 -22.57
N LYS A 163 -7.53 24.07 -23.16
CA LYS A 163 -7.26 25.31 -22.40
C LYS A 163 -8.49 26.21 -22.37
N ILE A 164 -8.99 26.51 -21.18
CA ILE A 164 -10.12 27.41 -20.95
C ILE A 164 -9.61 28.65 -20.24
N LYS A 165 -9.55 29.77 -20.98
CA LYS A 165 -9.16 31.08 -20.41
C LYS A 165 -10.36 31.80 -19.80
N ARG A 166 -10.27 32.23 -18.54
CA ARG A 166 -11.33 32.96 -17.81
C ARG A 166 -10.78 34.19 -17.08
N GLN A 167 -11.61 35.22 -16.93
CA GLN A 167 -11.28 36.40 -16.12
C GLN A 167 -11.62 36.12 -14.64
N ALA A 168 -10.73 36.51 -13.74
CA ALA A 168 -11.01 36.52 -12.31
C ALA A 168 -11.95 37.68 -11.95
N VAL A 169 -12.84 37.48 -10.98
CA VAL A 169 -13.75 38.53 -10.48
C VAL A 169 -12.95 39.53 -9.66
N ASP A 170 -12.08 39.04 -8.80
CA ASP A 170 -11.15 39.85 -8.01
C ASP A 170 -9.72 39.50 -8.40
N ASN A 171 -8.85 40.49 -8.52
CA ASN A 171 -7.46 40.25 -8.92
C ASN A 171 -6.65 39.48 -7.86
N GLU A 172 -7.10 39.55 -6.60
CA GLU A 172 -6.42 39.02 -5.42
C GLU A 172 -6.88 37.61 -5.03
N SER A 173 -8.14 37.25 -5.32
CA SER A 173 -8.66 35.92 -5.04
C SER A 173 -8.69 35.09 -6.33
N ASP A 174 -7.65 34.29 -6.55
CA ASP A 174 -7.57 33.31 -7.66
C ASP A 174 -8.66 32.21 -7.60
N LYS A 175 -9.56 32.29 -6.61
CA LYS A 175 -10.60 31.32 -6.30
C LYS A 175 -11.94 31.61 -6.97
N ILE A 176 -12.20 32.84 -7.41
CA ILE A 176 -13.52 33.26 -7.90
C ILE A 176 -13.41 33.75 -9.35
N LEU A 177 -13.74 32.88 -10.30
CA LEU A 177 -13.84 33.22 -11.73
C LEU A 177 -15.24 33.77 -12.05
N LYS A 178 -15.34 34.64 -13.06
CA LYS A 178 -16.61 35.26 -13.45
C LYS A 178 -17.64 34.19 -13.85
N ALA A 179 -18.83 34.29 -13.25
CA ALA A 179 -19.81 33.23 -13.02
C ALA A 179 -20.55 32.68 -14.26
N ASP A 180 -19.83 32.15 -15.25
CA ASP A 180 -20.40 31.09 -16.09
C ASP A 180 -19.68 29.81 -15.70
N SER A 181 -20.38 28.90 -15.01
CA SER A 181 -19.94 27.52 -14.83
C SER A 181 -19.49 26.95 -16.17
N VAL A 182 -18.44 26.13 -16.17
CA VAL A 182 -17.99 25.46 -17.39
C VAL A 182 -19.02 24.40 -17.74
N ASN A 183 -20.01 24.80 -18.55
CA ASN A 183 -21.06 23.93 -19.05
C ASN A 183 -20.56 23.11 -20.24
N ASP A 184 -21.21 21.99 -20.51
CA ASP A 184 -20.91 21.09 -21.64
C ASP A 184 -20.88 21.83 -22.98
N GLY A 185 -21.79 22.79 -23.19
CA GLY A 185 -21.82 23.60 -24.41
C GLY A 185 -20.56 24.45 -24.61
N VAL A 186 -19.92 24.92 -23.52
CA VAL A 186 -18.65 25.65 -23.60
C VAL A 186 -17.51 24.70 -23.93
N LEU A 187 -17.49 23.51 -23.31
CA LEU A 187 -16.51 22.47 -23.58
C LEU A 187 -16.58 21.97 -25.03
N ARG A 188 -17.77 21.67 -25.55
CA ARG A 188 -18.00 21.30 -26.95
C ARG A 188 -17.46 22.34 -27.92
N LYS A 189 -17.74 23.64 -27.68
CA LYS A 189 -17.19 24.75 -28.49
C LYS A 189 -15.67 24.88 -28.42
N LYS A 190 -15.05 24.46 -27.32
CA LYS A 190 -13.59 24.51 -27.15
C LYS A 190 -12.93 23.29 -27.78
N LEU A 191 -13.53 22.11 -27.66
CA LEU A 191 -13.07 20.88 -28.33
C LEU A 191 -13.04 21.06 -29.85
N SER A 192 -14.09 21.64 -30.43
CA SER A 192 -14.12 21.92 -31.87
C SER A 192 -13.04 22.92 -32.30
N LYS A 193 -12.81 23.98 -31.51
CA LYS A 193 -11.82 25.01 -31.85
C LYS A 193 -10.37 24.55 -31.67
N GLN A 194 -10.05 23.90 -30.55
CA GLN A 194 -8.66 23.56 -30.20
C GLN A 194 -8.26 22.19 -30.72
N MET A 195 -9.15 21.21 -30.64
CA MET A 195 -8.86 19.82 -30.93
C MET A 195 -9.41 19.37 -32.29
N LYS A 196 -10.18 20.22 -32.97
CA LYS A 196 -10.86 19.93 -34.25
C LYS A 196 -11.77 18.70 -34.16
N LEU A 197 -12.37 18.49 -32.98
CA LEU A 197 -13.33 17.42 -32.74
C LEU A 197 -14.74 18.00 -32.71
N VAL A 198 -15.61 17.46 -33.55
CA VAL A 198 -17.03 17.74 -33.55
C VAL A 198 -17.70 16.53 -32.92
N LEU A 199 -18.31 16.74 -31.76
CA LEU A 199 -19.11 15.72 -31.10
C LEU A 199 -20.54 15.80 -31.61
N GLU A 200 -21.19 14.65 -31.76
CA GLU A 200 -22.61 14.57 -32.09
C GLU A 200 -23.50 14.87 -30.86
N ASP A 201 -24.79 15.08 -31.07
CA ASP A 201 -25.70 15.40 -29.97
C ASP A 201 -25.93 14.21 -29.02
N THR A 202 -25.74 12.99 -29.51
CA THR A 202 -25.79 11.73 -28.75
C THR A 202 -24.59 11.54 -27.82
N GLU A 203 -23.47 12.22 -28.08
CA GLU A 203 -22.24 12.09 -27.31
C GLU A 203 -22.21 13.10 -26.15
N SER A 204 -22.03 12.65 -24.92
CA SER A 204 -22.08 13.51 -23.74
C SER A 204 -20.71 13.67 -23.08
N LEU A 205 -20.54 14.76 -22.33
CA LEU A 205 -19.35 15.00 -21.53
C LEU A 205 -19.70 14.73 -20.07
N GLU A 206 -19.05 13.74 -19.46
CA GLU A 206 -19.18 13.48 -18.03
C GLU A 206 -18.12 14.32 -17.29
N ILE A 207 -18.58 15.39 -16.65
CA ILE A 207 -17.79 16.13 -15.66
C ILE A 207 -18.02 15.46 -14.30
N PRO A 208 -16.97 14.96 -13.61
CA PRO A 208 -17.14 14.41 -12.27
C PRO A 208 -17.71 15.47 -11.33
N LYS A 209 -18.73 15.11 -10.55
CA LYS A 209 -19.46 16.03 -9.65
C LYS A 209 -18.58 16.64 -8.56
N ASP A 210 -17.46 16.00 -8.26
CA ASP A 210 -16.49 16.44 -7.26
C ASP A 210 -15.56 17.54 -7.80
N VAL A 211 -15.65 17.88 -9.08
CA VAL A 211 -14.75 18.83 -9.75
C VAL A 211 -15.47 20.13 -10.08
N ASP A 212 -15.15 21.15 -9.28
CA ASP A 212 -15.56 22.52 -9.54
C ASP A 212 -14.70 23.16 -10.63
N LEU A 213 -15.11 23.03 -11.90
CA LEU A 213 -14.49 23.72 -13.04
C LEU A 213 -14.60 25.26 -12.97
N SER A 214 -15.18 25.79 -11.89
CA SER A 214 -15.23 27.21 -11.55
C SER A 214 -13.93 27.73 -10.95
N ALA A 215 -13.02 26.86 -10.52
CA ALA A 215 -11.70 27.23 -10.01
C ALA A 215 -10.62 27.18 -11.10
N LEU A 216 -9.52 27.90 -10.90
CA LEU A 216 -8.31 27.71 -11.69
C LEU A 216 -7.67 26.37 -11.34
N GLY A 217 -7.25 25.61 -12.36
CA GLY A 217 -6.66 24.30 -12.13
C GLY A 217 -6.68 23.39 -13.35
N ASP A 218 -6.07 22.23 -13.18
CA ASP A 218 -6.08 21.13 -14.14
C ASP A 218 -7.07 20.06 -13.65
N PHE A 219 -7.91 19.61 -14.57
CA PHE A 219 -9.06 18.76 -14.31
C PHE A 219 -9.12 17.62 -15.32
N GLU A 220 -9.58 16.46 -14.86
CA GLU A 220 -9.81 15.30 -15.72
C GLU A 220 -11.31 15.13 -15.95
N CYS A 221 -11.72 15.16 -17.22
CA CYS A 221 -13.09 14.94 -17.66
C CYS A 221 -13.15 13.70 -18.57
N LYS A 222 -14.33 13.14 -18.78
CA LYS A 222 -14.52 11.99 -19.65
C LYS A 222 -15.52 12.32 -20.76
N ILE A 223 -15.19 11.96 -21.99
CA ILE A 223 -16.11 11.99 -23.13
C ILE A 223 -16.79 10.63 -23.20
N VAL A 224 -18.12 10.61 -23.18
CA VAL A 224 -18.92 9.41 -23.35
C VAL A 224 -19.45 9.39 -24.79
N LEU A 225 -18.99 8.42 -25.56
CA LEU A 225 -19.45 8.19 -26.92
C LEU A 225 -20.82 7.49 -26.92
N GLU A 226 -21.53 7.52 -28.05
CA GLU A 226 -22.81 6.79 -28.20
C GLU A 226 -22.68 5.30 -27.87
N SER A 227 -21.52 4.72 -28.16
CA SER A 227 -21.18 3.33 -27.86
C SER A 227 -21.01 3.03 -26.36
N GLY A 228 -21.10 4.04 -25.48
CA GLY A 228 -20.87 3.91 -24.04
C GLY A 228 -19.38 3.86 -23.66
N LEU A 229 -18.50 4.00 -24.65
CA LEU A 229 -17.05 4.06 -24.43
C LEU A 229 -16.64 5.41 -23.85
N LYS A 230 -15.81 5.37 -22.81
CA LYS A 230 -15.32 6.55 -22.10
C LYS A 230 -13.91 6.89 -22.55
N VAL A 231 -13.67 8.13 -22.93
CA VAL A 231 -12.35 8.65 -23.35
C VAL A 231 -11.89 9.75 -22.40
N PRO A 232 -10.67 9.69 -21.86
CA PRO A 232 -10.16 10.71 -20.95
C PRO A 232 -9.84 12.02 -21.70
N LEU A 233 -10.17 13.13 -21.07
CA LEU A 233 -9.96 14.50 -21.57
C LEU A 233 -9.37 15.36 -20.45
N ASN A 234 -8.18 15.92 -20.68
CA ASN A 234 -7.56 16.85 -19.75
C ASN A 234 -8.01 18.28 -20.05
N VAL A 235 -8.53 18.97 -19.04
CA VAL A 235 -9.02 20.35 -19.12
C VAL A 235 -8.22 21.23 -18.15
N SER A 236 -7.68 22.33 -18.65
CA SER A 236 -6.95 23.33 -17.84
C SER A 236 -7.72 24.64 -17.86
N VAL A 237 -8.10 25.14 -16.69
CA VAL A 237 -8.75 26.43 -16.52
C VAL A 237 -7.68 27.44 -16.08
N VAL A 238 -7.37 28.38 -16.96
CA VAL A 238 -6.27 29.33 -16.81
C VAL A 238 -6.81 30.76 -16.78
N ARG A 239 -6.14 31.64 -16.05
CA ARG A 239 -6.45 33.07 -16.04
C ARG A 239 -6.18 33.68 -17.43
N ARG A 240 -7.12 34.49 -17.90
CA ARG A 240 -7.05 35.15 -19.22
C ARG A 240 -5.96 36.20 -19.27
#